data_AF-A0A1L5L4Y6-F1
#
_entry.id   AF-A0A1L5L4Y6-F1
#
_cell.length_a   1.000
_cell.length_b   1.000
_cell.length_c   1.000
_cell.angle_alpha   90.00
_cell.angle_beta   90.00
_cell.angle_gamma   90.00
#
_symmetry.space_group_name_H-M   'P 1'
#
loop_
_entity.id
_entity.type
_entity.pdbx_description
1 polymer ?
#
loop_
_entity_poly.entity_id
_entity_poly.type
_entity_poly.pdbx_seq_one_letter_code
_entity_poly.pdbx_strand_id
1 'polypeptide(L)' 'MNANVEFDEIRPYHDEELPQVYEELIADAAFRQAVDTVMPGVPFEVWSQKMRACKTKL' A
#
# COMPACT_ATOMS: atom_id res chain seq x y z
N MET A 1 1.10 -31.40 3.08
CA MET A 1 1.00 -29.94 3.34
C MET A 1 -0.32 -29.45 2.79
N ASN A 2 -1.05 -28.62 3.53
CA ASN A 2 -2.28 -27.98 3.02
C ASN A 2 -1.86 -26.97 1.95
N ALA A 3 -2.21 -27.19 0.69
CA ALA A 3 -1.79 -26.35 -0.45
C ALA A 3 -2.18 -24.86 -0.33
N ASN A 4 -2.96 -24.47 0.68
CA ASN A 4 -3.44 -23.11 0.89
C ASN A 4 -2.45 -22.21 1.67
N VAL A 5 -1.59 -22.78 2.54
CA VAL A 5 -0.65 -21.95 3.34
C VAL A 5 0.53 -21.42 2.53
N GLU A 6 0.88 -22.08 1.43
CA GLU A 6 2.02 -21.70 0.57
C GLU A 6 1.76 -20.37 -0.16
N PHE A 7 0.49 -20.01 -0.36
CA PHE A 7 0.10 -18.81 -1.11
C PHE A 7 -0.46 -17.69 -0.24
N ASP A 8 -0.51 -17.87 1.09
CA ASP A 8 -1.06 -16.85 1.99
C ASP A 8 -0.25 -15.54 1.94
N GLU A 9 1.06 -15.61 1.68
CA GLU A 9 1.93 -14.43 1.55
C GLU A 9 1.68 -13.61 0.27
N ILE A 10 1.13 -14.24 -0.78
CA ILE A 10 0.91 -13.60 -2.09
C ILE A 10 -0.57 -13.37 -2.41
N ARG A 11 -1.46 -13.70 -1.45
CA ARG A 11 -2.89 -13.48 -1.63
C ARG A 11 -3.17 -11.97 -1.68
N PRO A 12 -4.21 -11.53 -2.40
CA PRO A 12 -4.66 -10.14 -2.30
C PRO A 12 -5.08 -9.80 -0.87
N TYR A 13 -4.60 -8.69 -0.33
CA TYR A 13 -5.06 -8.13 0.97
C TYR A 13 -6.57 -8.00 0.99
N HIS A 14 -7.24 -8.28 2.11
CA HIS A 14 -8.65 -7.97 2.33
C HIS A 14 -8.85 -6.47 2.58
N ASP A 15 -10.08 -5.97 2.36
CA ASP A 15 -10.40 -4.55 2.54
C ASP A 15 -10.09 -4.06 3.98
N GLU A 16 -10.20 -4.95 4.97
CA GLU A 16 -9.89 -4.69 6.38
C GLU A 16 -8.38 -4.53 6.65
N GLU A 17 -7.54 -5.17 5.83
CA GLU A 17 -6.07 -5.13 5.95
C GLU A 17 -5.47 -3.90 5.23
N LEU A 18 -6.16 -3.38 4.21
CA LEU A 18 -5.69 -2.27 3.38
C LEU A 18 -5.27 -1.02 4.17
N PRO A 19 -6.03 -0.53 5.17
CA PRO A 19 -5.64 0.68 5.89
C PRO A 19 -4.27 0.53 6.57
N GLN A 20 -4.00 -0.62 7.18
CA GLN A 20 -2.72 -0.88 7.84
C GLN A 20 -1.58 -1.04 6.82
N VAL A 21 -1.81 -1.80 5.75
CA VAL A 21 -0.84 -1.99 4.66
C VAL A 21 -0.45 -0.64 4.04
N TYR A 22 -1.40 0.27 3.87
CA TYR A 22 -1.12 1.61 3.38
C TYR A 22 -0.25 2.42 4.35
N GLU A 23 -0.48 2.36 5.65
CA GLU A 23 0.41 3.04 6.62
C GLU A 23 1.83 2.47 6.62
N GLU A 24 1.96 1.14 6.52
CA GLU A 24 3.28 0.48 6.42
C GLU A 24 4.02 0.93 5.16
N LEU A 25 3.32 0.96 4.01
CA LEU A 25 3.89 1.41 2.74
C LEU A 25 4.23 2.91 2.74
N ILE A 26 3.37 3.74 3.34
CA ILE A 26 3.59 5.19 3.49
C ILE A 26 4.78 5.46 4.43
N ALA A 27 5.03 4.60 5.42
CA ALA A 27 6.18 4.73 6.33
C ALA A 27 7.50 4.27 5.69
N ASP A 28 7.45 3.46 4.63
CA ASP A 28 8.62 2.94 3.95
C ASP A 28 9.38 4.03 3.15
N ALA A 29 10.69 4.12 3.41
CA ALA A 29 11.54 5.16 2.81
C ALA A 29 11.81 4.90 1.31
N ALA A 30 11.93 3.65 0.90
CA ALA A 30 12.14 3.30 -0.51
C ALA A 30 10.86 3.58 -1.32
N PHE A 31 9.70 3.31 -0.75
CA PHE A 31 8.42 3.63 -1.35
C PHE A 31 8.22 5.14 -1.52
N ARG A 32 8.55 5.94 -0.50
CA ARG A 32 8.56 7.42 -0.60
C ARG A 32 9.40 7.91 -1.77
N GLN A 33 10.61 7.38 -1.93
CA GLN A 33 11.50 7.74 -3.04
C GLN A 33 10.94 7.33 -4.40
N ALA A 34 10.32 6.15 -4.48
CA ALA A 34 9.67 5.69 -5.69
C ALA A 34 8.51 6.63 -6.09
N VAL A 35 7.65 7.01 -5.14
CA VAL A 35 6.53 7.94 -5.37
C VAL A 35 7.02 9.29 -5.87
N ASP A 36 8.07 9.86 -5.26
CA ASP A 36 8.65 11.13 -5.70
C ASP A 36 9.20 11.07 -7.13
N THR A 37 9.75 9.92 -7.52
CA THR A 37 10.27 9.68 -8.87
C THR A 37 9.15 9.57 -9.91
N VAL A 38 8.06 8.86 -9.60
CA VAL A 38 6.98 8.58 -10.57
C VAL A 38 5.92 9.69 -10.64
N MET A 39 5.74 10.45 -9.55
CA MET A 39 4.78 11.55 -9.44
C MET A 39 5.49 12.86 -9.07
N PRO A 40 6.42 13.35 -9.90
CA PRO A 40 7.14 14.58 -9.60
C PRO A 40 6.17 15.77 -9.51
N GLY A 41 6.32 16.58 -8.46
CA GLY A 41 5.50 17.78 -8.24
C GLY A 41 4.22 17.56 -7.42
N VAL A 42 3.90 16.32 -7.02
CA VAL A 42 2.86 16.06 -6.03
C VAL A 42 3.52 15.87 -4.66
N PRO A 43 3.23 16.72 -3.65
CA PRO A 43 3.77 16.52 -2.31
C PRO A 43 3.36 15.16 -1.75
N PHE A 44 4.31 14.44 -1.16
CA PHE A 44 4.08 13.09 -0.62
C PHE A 44 2.91 13.05 0.37
N GLU A 45 2.74 14.10 1.19
CA GLU A 45 1.60 14.21 2.11
C GLU A 45 0.25 14.17 1.39
N VAL A 46 0.09 14.93 0.29
CA VAL A 46 -1.14 14.95 -0.51
C VAL A 46 -1.40 13.59 -1.14
N TRP A 47 -0.34 12.93 -1.61
CA TRP A 47 -0.42 11.59 -2.18
C TRP A 47 -0.82 10.55 -1.12
N SER A 48 -0.21 10.59 0.06
CA SER A 48 -0.48 9.66 1.18
C SER A 48 -1.91 9.82 1.71
N GLN A 49 -2.45 11.04 1.75
CA GLN A 49 -3.84 11.29 2.12
C GLN A 49 -4.82 10.65 1.13
N LYS A 50 -4.53 10.70 -0.17
CA LYS A 50 -5.35 10.01 -1.18
C LYS A 50 -5.29 8.50 -0.99
N MET A 51 -4.11 7.95 -0.69
CA MET A 51 -3.96 6.52 -0.42
C MET A 51 -4.77 6.07 0.81
N ARG A 52 -4.76 6.85 1.90
CA ARG A 52 -5.59 6.61 3.10
C ARG A 52 -7.10 6.71 2.84
N ALA A 53 -7.50 7.46 1.81
CA ALA A 53 -8.91 7.57 1.42
C ALA A 53 -9.40 6.33 0.65
N CYS A 54 -8.50 5.51 0.12
CA CYS A 54 -8.83 4.22 -0.50
C CYS A 54 -9.18 3.21 0.61
N LYS A 55 -10.40 2.68 0.60
CA LYS A 55 -10.88 1.70 1.61
C LYS A 55 -11.28 0.36 0.99
N THR A 56 -11.28 0.29 -0.33
CA THR A 56 -11.74 -0.83 -1.12
C THR A 56 -10.76 -1.04 -2.27
N LYS A 57 -10.70 -2.25 -2.82
CA LYS A 57 -9.82 -2.61 -3.96
C LYS A 57 -10.28 -2.07 -5.32
N LEU A 58 -11.39 -1.32 -5.36
CA LEU A 58 -12.11 -0.87 -6.56
C LEU A 58 -11.98 0.63 -6.77
#